data_AF-A9UJY4-F1
#
_entry.id   AF-A9UJY4-F1
#
_cell.length_a   1.000
_cell.length_b   1.000
_cell.length_c   1.000
_cell.angle_alpha   90.00
_cell.angle_beta   90.00
_cell.angle_gamma   90.00
#
_symmetry.space_group_name_H-M   'P 1'
#
loop_
_entity.id
_entity.type
_entity.pdbx_description
1 polymer ?
#
loop_
_entity_poly.entity_id
_entity_poly.type
_entity_poly.pdbx_seq_one_letter_code
_entity_poly.pdbx_strand_id
1 'polypeptide(L)' 'CRNCHDLFGAGFDTISTALSWSVMYLVVYPDIEERLYQELKDQVGMDRTPLLSDRPKLPFLEAFILEIL' A
#
# COMPACT_ATOMS: atom_id res chain seq x y z
N CYS A 1 -16.26 22.06 -13.86
CA CYS A 1 -16.08 20.61 -14.11
C CYS A 1 -16.81 19.80 -13.04
N ARG A 2 -18.10 19.49 -13.24
CA ARG A 2 -18.89 18.69 -12.28
C ARG A 2 -18.32 17.26 -12.14
N ASN A 3 -17.89 16.67 -13.26
CA ASN A 3 -17.21 15.37 -13.31
C ASN A 3 -15.90 15.27 -12.52
N CYS A 4 -15.14 16.37 -12.36
CA CYS A 4 -13.90 16.29 -11.59
C CYS A 4 -14.20 16.03 -10.12
N HIS A 5 -15.23 16.69 -9.57
CA HIS A 5 -15.62 16.52 -8.17
C HIS A 5 -16.10 15.09 -7.89
N ASP A 6 -16.88 14.51 -8.80
CA ASP A 6 -17.38 13.14 -8.65
C ASP A 6 -16.25 12.10 -8.76
N LEU A 7 -15.31 12.28 -9.68
CA LEU A 7 -14.16 11.38 -9.85
C LEU A 7 -13.19 11.46 -8.66
N PHE A 8 -12.81 12.67 -8.24
CA PHE A 8 -11.92 12.86 -7.10
C PHE A 8 -12.58 12.44 -5.79
N GLY A 9 -13.85 12.74 -5.58
CA GLY A 9 -14.59 12.33 -4.39
C GLY A 9 -14.71 10.81 -4.27
N ALA A 10 -15.22 10.14 -5.32
CA ALA A 10 -15.39 8.69 -5.30
C ALA A 10 -14.04 7.93 -5.16
N GLY A 11 -12.99 8.41 -5.82
CA GLY A 11 -11.65 7.84 -5.69
C GLY A 11 -11.04 8.10 -4.31
N PHE A 12 -11.29 9.27 -3.71
CA PHE A 12 -10.75 9.61 -2.40
C PHE A 12 -11.38 8.76 -1.28
N ASP A 13 -12.71 8.60 -1.27
CA ASP A 13 -13.40 7.84 -0.22
C ASP A 13 -12.96 6.36 -0.21
N THR A 14 -12.83 5.76 -1.39
CA THR A 14 -12.39 4.37 -1.55
C THR A 14 -10.94 4.17 -1.13
N ILE A 15 -10.02 5.04 -1.59
CA ILE A 15 -8.60 4.97 -1.22
C ILE A 15 -8.40 5.24 0.27
N SER A 16 -9.11 6.21 0.86
CA SER A 16 -9.02 6.53 2.28
C SER A 16 -9.46 5.34 3.16
N THR A 17 -10.53 4.66 2.74
CA THR A 17 -11.00 3.43 3.40
C THR A 17 -9.96 2.32 3.29
N ALA A 18 -9.43 2.07 2.10
CA ALA A 18 -8.42 1.03 1.88
C ALA A 18 -7.16 1.27 2.74
N LEU A 19 -6.64 2.49 2.77
CA LEU A 19 -5.47 2.85 3.60
C LEU A 19 -5.74 2.66 5.10
N SER A 20 -6.94 3.01 5.57
CA SER A 20 -7.32 2.82 6.98
C SER A 20 -7.33 1.35 7.35
N TRP A 21 -7.88 0.49 6.49
CA TRP A 21 -7.83 -0.96 6.68
C TRP A 21 -6.40 -1.50 6.59
N SER A 22 -5.58 -1.05 5.63
CA SER A 22 -4.17 -1.46 5.54
C SER A 22 -3.45 -1.26 6.86
N VAL A 23 -3.53 -0.06 7.45
CA VAL A 23 -2.88 0.23 8.73
C VAL A 23 -3.43 -0.64 9.86
N MET A 24 -4.75 -0.83 9.93
CA MET A 24 -5.36 -1.70 10.92
C MET A 24 -4.87 -3.15 10.80
N TYR A 25 -4.79 -3.70 9.58
CA TYR A 25 -4.29 -5.05 9.34
C TYR A 25 -2.83 -5.20 9.78
N LEU A 26 -1.97 -4.22 9.47
CA LEU A 26 -0.57 -4.27 9.90
C LEU A 26 -0.41 -4.27 11.42
N VAL A 27 -1.28 -3.56 12.14
CA VAL A 27 -1.28 -3.55 13.62
C VAL A 27 -1.79 -4.87 14.20
N VAL A 28 -2.80 -5.48 13.58
CA VAL A 28 -3.40 -6.74 14.06
C VAL A 28 -2.53 -7.96 13.71
N TYR A 29 -1.80 -7.91 12.60
CA TYR A 29 -0.99 -9.01 12.07
C TYR A 29 0.49 -8.60 11.97
N PRO A 30 1.23 -8.56 13.09
CA PRO A 30 2.63 -8.12 13.10
C PRO A 30 3.53 -8.98 12.21
N ASP A 31 3.23 -10.28 12.04
CA ASP A 31 4.00 -11.17 11.15
C ASP A 31 3.92 -10.72 9.68
N ILE A 32 2.79 -10.14 9.26
CA ILE A 32 2.61 -9.59 7.90
C ILE A 32 3.40 -8.29 7.77
N GLU A 33 3.33 -7.42 8.78
CA GLU A 33 4.09 -6.17 8.82
C GLU A 33 5.59 -6.43 8.75
N GLU A 34 6.11 -7.36 9.55
CA GLU A 34 7.53 -7.72 9.55
C GLU A 34 7.95 -8.24 8.17
N ARG A 35 7.13 -9.09 7.54
CA ARG A 35 7.45 -9.64 6.22
C ARG A 35 7.44 -8.57 5.12
N LEU A 36 6.51 -7.62 5.16
CA LEU A 36 6.51 -6.46 4.26
C LEU A 36 7.74 -5.58 4.48
N TYR A 37 8.09 -5.35 5.74
CA TYR A 37 9.26 -4.57 6.12
C TYR A 37 10.56 -5.22 5.60
N GLN A 38 10.72 -6.54 5.75
CA GLN A 38 11.88 -7.26 5.21
C GLN A 38 11.93 -7.21 3.69
N GLU A 39 10.81 -7.40 2.99
CA GLU A 39 10.78 -7.32 1.52
C GLU A 39 11.24 -5.92 1.05
N LEU A 40 10.74 -4.85 1.68
CA LEU A 40 11.16 -3.48 1.39
C LEU A 40 12.65 -3.27 1.68
N LYS A 41 13.11 -3.75 2.84
CA LYS A 41 14.51 -3.66 3.24
C LYS A 41 15.45 -4.32 2.23
N ASP A 42 15.10 -5.52 1.77
CA ASP A 42 15.94 -6.32 0.89
C ASP A 42 15.95 -5.80 -0.55
N GLN A 43 14.81 -5.30 -1.04
CA GLN A 43 14.64 -4.93 -2.45
C GLN A 43 14.90 -3.45 -2.73
N VAL A 44 14.63 -2.57 -1.76
CA VAL A 44 14.75 -1.11 -1.88
C VAL A 44 15.93 -0.57 -1.08
N GLY A 45 16.18 -1.15 0.10
CA GLY A 45 17.13 -0.63 1.09
C GLY A 45 16.52 0.45 1.99
N MET A 46 17.27 0.88 3.00
CA MET A 46 16.82 1.86 4.01
C MET A 46 17.30 3.29 3.72
N ASP A 47 18.14 3.47 2.70
CA ASP A 47 18.80 4.74 2.40
C ASP A 47 17.92 5.70 1.57
N ARG A 48 16.78 5.21 1.07
CA ARG A 48 15.85 5.99 0.24
C ARG A 48 14.41 5.51 0.39
N THR A 49 13.47 6.35 -0.03
CA THR A 49 12.07 5.96 -0.16
C THR A 49 11.83 5.08 -1.39
N PRO A 50 10.83 4.18 -1.36
CA PRO A 50 10.43 3.38 -2.53
C PRO A 50 9.97 4.25 -3.70
N LEU A 51 10.25 3.78 -4.91
CA LEU A 51 9.81 4.37 -6.17
C LEU A 51 8.86 3.41 -6.89
N LEU A 52 8.02 3.93 -7.80
CA LEU A 52 7.14 3.07 -8.61
C LEU A 52 7.92 2.05 -9.47
N SER A 53 9.16 2.36 -9.84
CA SER A 53 10.04 1.44 -10.56
C SER A 53 10.46 0.22 -9.73
N ASP A 54 10.34 0.29 -8.39
CA ASP A 54 10.66 -0.84 -7.50
C ASP A 54 9.51 -1.84 -7.42
N ARG A 55 8.28 -1.45 -7.79
CA ARG A 55 7.06 -2.28 -7.69
C ARG A 55 7.24 -3.72 -8.22
N PRO A 56 7.88 -3.98 -9.38
CA PRO A 56 8.06 -5.35 -9.87
C PRO A 56 8.89 -6.25 -8.96
N LYS A 57 9.65 -5.67 -8.02
CA LYS A 57 10.47 -6.38 -7.04
C LYS A 57 9.76 -6.58 -5.70
N LEU A 58 8.54 -6.08 -5.54
CA LEU A 58 7.78 -6.10 -4.29
C LEU A 58 6.49 -6.96 -4.42
N PRO A 59 6.61 -8.25 -4.79
CA PRO A 59 5.45 -9.10 -5.04
C PRO A 59 4.59 -9.33 -3.78
N PHE A 60 5.17 -9.34 -2.57
CA PHE A 60 4.42 -9.50 -1.34
C PHE A 60 3.63 -8.24 -0.99
N LEU A 61 4.23 -7.05 -1.15
CA LEU A 61 3.50 -5.79 -1.05
C LEU A 61 2.36 -5.69 -2.06
N GLU A 62 2.58 -6.14 -3.30
CA GLU A 62 1.53 -6.14 -4.32
C GLU A 62 0.39 -7.10 -3.97
N ALA A 63 0.70 -8.30 -3.46
CA ALA A 63 -0.30 -9.25 -2.98
C ALA A 63 -1.11 -8.66 -1.81
N PHE A 64 -0.45 -8.04 -0.83
CA PHE A 64 -1.11 -7.40 0.31
C PHE A 64 -2.10 -6.31 -0.12
N ILE A 65 -1.72 -5.45 -1.08
CA ILE A 65 -2.61 -4.42 -1.62
C ILE A 65 -3.83 -5.06 -2.31
N LEU A 66 -3.63 -6.13 -3.07
CA LEU A 66 -4.71 -6.85 -3.76
C LEU A 66 -5.64 -7.60 -2.80
N GLU A 67 -5.16 -8.02 -1.63
CA GLU A 67 -6.00 -8.67 -0.61
C GLU A 67 -6.88 -7.68 0.17
N ILE A 68 -6.45 -6.42 0.28
CA ILE A 68 -7.18 -5.36 1.01
C ILE A 68 -8.24 -4.67 0.14
N LEU A 69 -7.98 -4.56 -1.17
CA LEU A 69 -8.88 -3.93 -2.14
C LEU A 69 -10.00 -4.89 -2.58
#